data_AF-A0A660A5G1-F1
#
_entry.id   AF-A0A660A5G1-F1
#
_cell.length_a   1.000
_cell.length_b   1.000
_cell.length_c   1.000
_cell.angle_alpha   90.00
_cell.angle_beta   90.00
_cell.angle_gamma   90.00
#
_symmetry.space_group_name_H-M   'P 1'
#
loop_
_entity.id
_entity.type
_entity.pdbx_description
1 polymer ?
#
loop_
_entity_poly.entity_id
_entity_poly.type
_entity_poly.pdbx_seq_one_letter_code
_entity_poly.pdbx_strand_id
1 'polypeptide(L)' 'INRKKYQNIKQVQLDCFEYIENFYNNYNPHTANLGLTPNQKEEN' A
#
# COMPACT_ATOMS: atom_id res chain seq x y z
N ILE A 1 -3.92 7.60 -17.47
CA ILE A 1 -3.17 6.62 -16.64
C ILE A 1 -1.70 6.71 -17.01
N ASN A 2 -0.86 7.19 -16.10
CA ASN A 2 0.59 7.22 -16.29
C ASN A 2 1.17 5.90 -15.79
N ARG A 3 1.43 4.96 -16.71
CA ARG A 3 2.08 3.68 -16.36
C ARG A 3 3.59 3.90 -16.28
N LYS A 4 4.16 3.75 -15.10
CA LYS A 4 5.62 3.74 -14.90
C LYS A 4 6.21 2.51 -15.60
N LYS A 5 7.31 2.70 -16.34
CA LYS A 5 8.13 1.60 -16.87
C LYS A 5 9.31 1.38 -15.94
N TYR A 6 9.48 0.14 -15.50
CA TYR A 6 10.55 -0.26 -14.60
C TYR A 6 11.73 -0.82 -15.38
N GLN A 7 12.95 -0.50 -14.94
CA GLN A 7 14.17 -0.99 -15.58
C GLN A 7 14.64 -2.32 -14.99
N ASN A 8 14.21 -2.65 -13.77
CA ASN A 8 14.52 -3.91 -13.10
C ASN A 8 13.49 -4.21 -12.00
N ILE A 9 13.50 -5.45 -11.51
CA ILE A 9 12.58 -5.91 -10.47
C ILE A 9 12.76 -5.19 -9.13
N LYS A 10 13.98 -4.74 -8.81
CA LYS A 10 14.28 -4.06 -7.54
C LYS A 10 13.53 -2.73 -7.43
N GLN A 11 13.38 -1.99 -8.53
CA GLN A 11 12.57 -0.77 -8.54
C GLN A 11 11.09 -1.05 -8.27
N VAL A 12 10.54 -2.15 -8.80
CA VAL A 12 9.16 -2.56 -8.51
C VAL A 12 9.00 -2.89 -7.04
N GLN A 13 9.95 -3.65 -6.48
CA GLN A 13 9.91 -4.04 -5.08
C GLN A 13 9.95 -2.83 -4.13
N LEU A 14 10.81 -1.85 -4.41
CA LEU A 14 10.89 -0.62 -3.63
C LEU A 14 9.59 0.20 -3.73
N ASP A 15 9.09 0.44 -4.94
CA ASP A 15 7.81 1.15 -5.13
C ASP A 15 6.64 0.43 -4.43
N CYS A 16 6.58 -0.90 -4.49
CA CYS A 16 5.55 -1.68 -3.80
C CYS A 16 5.67 -1.54 -2.28
N PHE A 17 6.88 -1.60 -1.74
CA PHE A 17 7.12 -1.40 -0.31
C PHE A 17 6.67 0.00 0.13
N GLU A 18 7.09 1.04 -0.59
CA GLU A 18 6.68 2.42 -0.31
C GLU A 18 5.17 2.61 -0.41
N TYR A 19 4.53 2.00 -1.41
CA TYR A 19 3.07 2.04 -1.54
C TYR A 19 2.37 1.37 -0.36
N ILE A 20 2.85 0.19 0.05
CA ILE A 20 2.24 -0.55 1.16
C ILE A 20 2.38 0.25 2.46
N GLU A 21 3.60 0.65 2.80
CA GLU A 21 3.90 1.32 4.07
C GLU A 21 3.35 2.73 4.13
N ASN A 22 3.59 3.55 3.11
CA ASN A 22 3.28 4.99 3.18
C ASN A 22 1.86 5.31 2.69
N PHE A 23 1.17 4.38 2.03
CA PHE A 23 -0.19 4.60 1.52
C PHE A 23 -1.19 3.56 2.00
N TYR A 24 -1.04 2.29 1.61
CA TYR A 24 -2.05 1.26 1.82
C TYR A 24 -2.35 1.03 3.30
N ASN A 25 -1.31 0.78 4.11
CA ASN A 25 -1.43 0.47 5.53
C ASN A 25 -1.99 1.63 6.35
N ASN A 26 -1.69 2.86 5.93
CA ASN A 26 -2.03 4.08 6.67
C ASN A 26 -3.34 4.75 6.25
N TYR A 27 -3.72 4.69 4.96
CA TYR A 27 -4.75 5.57 4.40
C TYR A 27 -5.82 4.86 3.58
N ASN A 28 -5.69 3.57 3.28
CA ASN A 28 -6.65 2.86 2.44
C ASN A 28 -7.63 2.02 3.29
N PRO A 29 -8.82 2.55 3.65
CA PRO A 29 -9.84 1.77 4.32
C PRO A 29 -10.47 0.75 3.39
N HIS A 30 -10.92 -0.36 3.95
CA HIS A 30 -11.41 -1.49 3.17
C HIS A 30 -12.50 -2.25 3.93
N THR A 31 -13.47 -2.78 3.18
CA THR A 31 -14.67 -3.43 3.71
C THR A 31 -14.35 -4.68 4.51
N ALA A 32 -13.31 -5.43 4.13
CA ALA A 32 -12.80 -6.57 4.89
C ALA A 32 -12.27 -6.20 6.28
N ASN A 33 -11.97 -4.91 6.50
CA ASN A 33 -11.54 -4.36 7.78
C ASN A 33 -12.62 -3.48 8.40
N LEU A 34 -13.89 -3.69 8.05
CA LEU A 34 -15.03 -2.90 8.58
C LEU A 34 -14.87 -1.39 8.35
N GLY A 35 -14.20 -1.00 7.26
CA GLY A 35 -13.93 0.41 6.95
C GLY A 35 -12.69 0.98 7.62
N LEU A 36 -11.89 0.17 8.33
CA LEU A 36 -10.60 0.58 8.89
C LEU A 36 -9.48 0.36 7.88
N THR A 37 -8.38 1.10 8.05
CA THR A 37 -7.10 0.82 7.40
C THR A 37 -6.44 -0.41 8.05
N PRO A 38 -5.39 -1.00 7.43
CA PRO A 38 -4.68 -2.12 8.05
C PRO A 38 -4.13 -1.77 9.43
N ASN A 39 -3.41 -0.64 9.56
CA ASN A 39 -2.82 -0.22 10.83
C ASN A 39 -3.89 0.04 11.90
N GLN A 40 -4.98 0.70 11.54
CA GLN A 40 -6.10 0.92 12.46
C GLN A 40 -6.72 -0.38 12.95
N LYS A 41 -6.83 -1.40 12.10
CA LYS A 41 -7.36 -2.70 12.52
C LYS A 41 -6.41 -3.44 13.46
N GLU A 42 -5.11 -3.33 13.26
CA GLU A 42 -4.10 -3.94 14.13
C GLU A 42 -4.03 -3.29 15.52
N GLU A 43 -4.37 -1.99 15.61
CA GLU A 43 -4.41 -1.24 16.88
C GLU A 43 -5.70 -1.47 17.71
N ASN A 44 -6.74 -2.09 17.15
CA ASN A 44 -8.02 -2.37 17.83
C ASN A 44 -8.08 -3.79 18.42
#